data_AF-A0A9X2E7U0-F1
#
_entry.id   AF-A0A9X2E7U0-F1
#
_cell.length_a   1.000
_cell.length_b   1.000
_cell.length_c   1.000
_cell.angle_alpha   90.00
_cell.angle_beta   90.00
_cell.angle_gamma   90.00
#
_symmetry.space_group_name_H-M   'P 1'
#
loop_
_entity.id
_entity.type
_entity.pdbx_description
1 polymer ?
#
loop_
_entity_poly.entity_id
_entity_poly.type
_entity_poly.pdbx_seq_one_letter_code
_entity_poly.pdbx_strand_id
1 'polypeptide(L)'
;MNVLTVAEIDSELAARGREIDAVTASLLELDKHPGLTLLRGYPPVGATAARWRPLRERLDLMWEDFGRLQSILDQARAIRARRTKPTDADRAELTRLLRDRPHELARVPIPLSERSLTGPGERVLFVGIADTLDRMRATFPHIAEFLDAVDAINSRVLSGLAPLQAQLDRFGGASPELRAIGAEVSELVRRSATDPLAFTAEEIDSRIAAVAERLRGESEALAELRSLVENWAAAIAETGARLDDLRAARERALAARAEAERTIHTAPIPVHPDVSEALRCELESLAARYRSQSEGGEAGTVPLTAAGALLDLRLRTAAALETATADEQLARGLLDRRTELRGRLAAYQAKAARLGVSEDPDVLSSNRIASGLLSRRPCDLAAVTRAVADYQQIIVEKSGRRG
;
A
#
# COMPACT_ATOMS: atom_id res chain seq x y z
N MET A 1 -49.91 39.15 27.85
CA MET A 1 -49.49 38.96 26.45
C MET A 1 -50.49 39.70 25.58
N ASN A 2 -50.04 40.66 24.77
CA ASN A 2 -50.95 41.48 23.96
C ASN A 2 -51.40 40.68 22.73
N VAL A 3 -52.71 40.67 22.46
CA VAL A 3 -53.29 40.06 21.27
C VAL A 3 -52.81 40.81 20.04
N LEU A 4 -52.29 40.09 19.05
CA LEU A 4 -51.75 40.69 17.84
C LEU A 4 -52.84 41.36 17.00
N THR A 5 -52.49 42.45 16.34
CA THR A 5 -53.29 43.05 15.27
C THR A 5 -53.28 42.16 14.04
N VAL A 6 -54.23 42.35 13.12
CA VAL A 6 -54.31 41.55 11.87
C VAL A 6 -53.03 41.66 11.04
N ALA A 7 -52.44 42.85 10.95
CA ALA A 7 -51.18 43.07 10.23
C ALA A 7 -49.99 42.34 10.89
N GLU A 8 -49.92 42.35 12.22
CA GLU A 8 -48.89 41.61 12.96
C GLU A 8 -49.06 40.10 12.83
N ILE A 9 -50.29 39.58 12.82
CA ILE A 9 -50.59 38.16 12.58
C ILE A 9 -50.14 37.76 11.17
N ASP A 10 -50.47 38.56 10.15
CA ASP A 10 -50.09 38.27 8.76
C ASP A 10 -48.56 38.30 8.60
N SER A 11 -47.88 39.24 9.25
CA SER A 11 -46.42 39.31 9.27
C SER A 11 -45.79 38.11 9.99
N GLU A 12 -46.34 37.70 11.14
CA GLU A 12 -45.86 36.55 11.90
C GLU A 12 -46.08 35.25 11.12
N LEU A 13 -47.25 35.05 10.51
CA LEU A 13 -47.53 33.90 9.64
C LEU A 13 -46.56 33.84 8.45
N ALA A 14 -46.28 34.97 7.82
CA ALA A 14 -45.31 35.04 6.73
C ALA A 14 -43.89 34.72 7.21
N ALA A 15 -43.49 35.21 8.40
CA ALA A 15 -42.19 34.92 8.99
C ALA A 15 -42.03 33.43 9.35
N ARG A 16 -43.01 32.84 10.06
CA ARG A 16 -43.02 31.41 10.41
C ARG A 16 -43.12 30.51 9.19
N GLY A 17 -43.85 30.93 8.16
CA GLY A 17 -43.86 30.26 6.87
C GLY A 17 -42.46 30.15 6.28
N ARG A 18 -41.74 31.28 6.16
CA ARG A 18 -40.35 31.27 5.64
C ARG A 18 -39.40 30.42 6.50
N GLU A 19 -39.52 30.47 7.82
CA GLU A 19 -38.71 29.64 8.71
C GLU A 19 -38.97 28.13 8.49
N ILE A 20 -40.23 27.72 8.41
CA ILE A 20 -40.61 26.32 8.19
C ILE A 20 -40.24 25.87 6.78
N ASP A 21 -40.34 26.73 5.76
CA ASP A 21 -39.89 26.42 4.40
C ASP A 21 -38.36 26.16 4.37
N ALA A 22 -37.57 26.96 5.10
CA ALA A 22 -36.13 26.75 5.24
C ALA A 22 -35.78 25.45 5.98
N VAL A 23 -36.53 25.12 7.04
CA VAL A 23 -36.40 23.83 7.74
C VAL A 23 -36.76 22.67 6.81
N THR A 24 -37.82 22.81 6.01
CA THR A 24 -38.24 21.80 5.03
C THR A 24 -37.13 21.52 4.03
N ALA A 25 -36.51 22.58 3.48
CA ALA A 25 -35.38 22.44 2.57
C ALA A 25 -34.21 21.69 3.22
N SER A 26 -33.84 22.07 4.44
CA SER A 26 -32.73 21.44 5.19
C SER A 26 -32.99 19.96 5.50
N LEU A 27 -34.24 19.62 5.86
CA LEU A 27 -34.63 18.23 6.12
C LEU A 27 -34.66 17.37 4.86
N LEU A 28 -35.03 17.95 3.70
CA LEU A 28 -34.96 17.26 2.41
C LEU A 28 -33.51 16.98 1.98
N GLU A 29 -32.59 17.90 2.25
CA GLU A 29 -31.15 17.67 2.05
C GLU A 29 -30.64 16.55 2.97
N LEU A 30 -31.04 16.59 4.25
CA LEU A 30 -30.70 15.54 5.22
C LEU A 30 -31.23 14.16 4.80
N ASP A 31 -32.46 14.07 4.29
CA ASP A 31 -33.06 12.80 3.85
C ASP A 31 -32.29 12.17 2.67
N LYS A 32 -31.69 13.01 1.82
CA LYS A 32 -30.85 12.62 0.68
C LYS A 32 -29.38 12.48 1.02
N HIS A 33 -28.99 12.72 2.27
CA HIS A 33 -27.59 12.69 2.67
C HIS A 33 -26.98 11.30 2.38
N PRO A 34 -25.79 11.22 1.74
CA PRO A 34 -25.17 9.94 1.39
C PRO A 34 -24.96 9.04 2.60
N GLY A 35 -24.48 9.59 3.72
CA GLY A 35 -24.35 8.86 4.99
C GLY A 35 -25.67 8.25 5.50
N LEU A 36 -26.81 8.95 5.36
CA LEU A 36 -28.11 8.41 5.77
C LEU A 36 -28.61 7.33 4.80
N THR A 37 -28.41 7.55 3.50
CA THR A 37 -28.70 6.56 2.46
C THR A 37 -27.92 5.26 2.68
N LEU A 38 -26.65 5.36 3.05
CA LEU A 38 -25.81 4.22 3.39
C LEU A 38 -26.37 3.43 4.58
N LEU A 39 -26.68 4.11 5.69
CA LEU A 39 -27.20 3.47 6.90
C LEU A 39 -28.59 2.83 6.69
N ARG A 40 -29.39 3.36 5.77
CA ARG A 40 -30.68 2.76 5.37
C ARG A 40 -30.48 1.53 4.48
N GLY A 41 -29.49 1.55 3.59
CA GLY A 41 -29.18 0.42 2.71
C GLY A 41 -28.44 -0.73 3.42
N TYR A 42 -27.59 -0.39 4.39
CA TYR A 42 -26.74 -1.32 5.12
C TYR A 42 -26.93 -1.12 6.62
N PRO A 43 -27.61 -2.06 7.32
CA PRO A 43 -27.81 -1.97 8.75
C PRO A 43 -26.46 -1.85 9.47
N PRO A 44 -26.24 -0.78 10.27
CA PRO A 44 -24.94 -0.55 10.87
C PRO A 44 -24.65 -1.59 11.95
N VAL A 45 -23.38 -1.94 12.12
CA VAL A 45 -22.86 -2.82 13.17
C VAL A 45 -21.77 -2.12 13.97
N GLY A 46 -21.30 -2.76 15.05
CA GLY A 46 -20.12 -2.33 15.80
C GLY A 46 -20.16 -0.88 16.31
N ALA A 47 -19.08 -0.14 16.03
CA ALA A 47 -18.90 1.23 16.53
C ALA A 47 -19.93 2.20 15.92
N THR A 48 -20.24 2.02 14.63
CA THR A 48 -21.24 2.82 13.92
C THR A 48 -22.63 2.58 14.51
N ALA A 49 -23.01 1.34 14.79
CA ALA A 49 -24.30 1.03 15.41
C ALA A 49 -24.46 1.65 16.81
N ALA A 50 -23.40 1.58 17.63
CA ALA A 50 -23.40 2.11 18.98
C ALA A 50 -23.66 3.63 18.99
N ARG A 51 -23.04 4.35 18.05
CA ARG A 51 -23.22 5.80 17.86
C ARG A 51 -24.53 6.16 17.17
N TRP A 52 -25.00 5.33 16.24
CA TRP A 52 -26.22 5.57 15.45
C TRP A 52 -27.50 5.47 16.29
N ARG A 53 -27.59 4.47 17.17
CA ARG A 53 -28.82 4.19 17.94
C ARG A 53 -29.44 5.43 18.63
N PRO A 54 -28.71 6.20 19.47
CA PRO A 54 -29.28 7.40 20.11
C PRO A 54 -29.58 8.53 19.11
N LEU A 55 -28.86 8.61 17.99
CA LEU A 55 -29.09 9.63 16.96
C LEU A 55 -30.32 9.31 16.11
N ARG A 56 -30.61 8.02 15.87
CA ARG A 56 -31.83 7.57 15.19
C ARG A 56 -33.08 8.00 15.95
N GLU A 57 -33.11 7.79 17.26
CA GLU A 57 -34.22 8.23 18.12
C GLU A 57 -34.42 9.76 18.06
N ARG A 58 -33.33 10.52 18.03
CA ARG A 58 -33.37 11.98 17.86
C ARG A 58 -33.82 12.41 16.47
N LEU A 59 -33.45 11.68 15.44
CA LEU A 59 -33.89 11.91 14.06
C LEU A 59 -35.40 11.67 13.94
N ASP A 60 -35.90 10.58 14.51
CA ASP A 60 -37.34 10.25 14.51
C ASP A 60 -38.13 11.35 15.23
N LEU A 61 -37.68 11.79 16.41
CA LEU A 61 -38.27 12.92 17.14
C LEU A 61 -38.22 14.23 16.33
N MET A 62 -37.15 14.49 15.58
CA MET A 62 -37.04 15.67 14.73
C MET A 62 -38.07 15.67 13.58
N TRP A 63 -38.39 14.50 13.01
CA TRP A 63 -39.45 14.36 12.01
C TRP A 63 -40.84 14.52 12.62
N GLU A 64 -41.09 14.00 13.82
CA GLU A 64 -42.34 14.25 14.56
C GLU A 64 -42.52 15.73 14.86
N ASP A 65 -41.46 16.40 15.30
CA ASP A 65 -41.41 17.83 15.59
C ASP A 65 -41.73 18.66 14.36
N PHE A 66 -41.16 18.30 13.21
CA PHE A 66 -41.49 18.92 11.93
C PHE A 66 -42.97 18.77 11.58
N GLY A 67 -43.56 17.58 11.76
CA GLY A 67 -44.99 17.37 11.57
C GLY A 67 -45.86 18.23 12.49
N ARG A 68 -45.44 18.42 13.75
CA ARG A 68 -46.11 19.33 14.69
C ARG A 68 -46.03 20.79 14.22
N LEU A 69 -44.87 21.25 13.75
CA LEU A 69 -44.70 22.60 13.20
C LEU A 69 -45.64 22.87 12.02
N GLN A 70 -45.72 21.92 11.07
CA GLN A 70 -46.63 22.01 9.93
C GLN A 70 -48.09 22.07 10.40
N SER A 71 -48.48 21.23 11.36
CA SER A 71 -49.85 21.22 11.90
C SER A 71 -50.23 22.56 12.56
N ILE A 72 -49.34 23.15 13.37
CA ILE A 72 -49.61 24.47 13.99
C ILE A 72 -49.79 25.53 12.91
N LEU A 73 -48.90 25.55 11.92
CA LEU A 73 -48.93 26.56 10.86
C LEU A 73 -50.18 26.42 9.98
N ASP A 74 -50.57 25.20 9.64
CA ASP A 74 -51.75 24.93 8.83
C ASP A 74 -53.05 25.25 9.59
N GLN A 75 -53.11 24.93 10.90
CA GLN A 75 -54.21 25.36 11.76
C GLN A 75 -54.32 26.89 11.83
N ALA A 76 -53.20 27.59 12.01
CA ALA A 76 -53.18 29.05 12.04
C ALA A 76 -53.59 29.66 10.69
N ARG A 77 -53.11 29.12 9.56
CA ARG A 77 -53.52 29.52 8.21
C ARG A 77 -55.02 29.28 7.97
N ALA A 78 -55.55 28.13 8.40
CA ALA A 78 -56.96 27.79 8.27
C ALA A 78 -57.84 28.76 9.07
N ILE A 79 -57.50 29.08 10.32
CA ILE A 79 -58.24 30.05 11.13
C ILE A 79 -58.20 31.44 10.48
N ARG A 80 -57.03 31.86 9.99
CA ARG A 80 -56.87 33.15 9.31
C ARG A 80 -57.66 33.26 8.01
N ALA A 81 -57.83 32.14 7.28
CA ALA A 81 -58.55 32.08 6.01
C ALA A 81 -60.08 32.03 6.15
N ARG A 82 -60.62 31.72 7.34
CA ARG A 82 -62.08 31.62 7.57
C ARG A 82 -62.85 32.90 7.27
N ARG A 83 -62.25 34.07 7.51
CA ARG A 83 -62.90 35.38 7.41
C ARG A 83 -61.93 36.46 6.95
N THR A 84 -62.42 37.42 6.15
CA THR A 84 -61.65 38.60 5.73
C THR A 84 -61.26 39.50 6.92
N LYS A 85 -62.10 39.56 7.97
CA LYS A 85 -61.82 40.23 9.24
C LYS A 85 -61.95 39.22 10.40
N PRO A 86 -60.84 38.76 11.00
CA PRO A 86 -60.87 37.87 12.15
C PRO A 86 -61.55 38.52 13.36
N THR A 87 -62.36 37.74 14.10
CA THR A 87 -62.94 38.20 15.36
C THR A 87 -61.88 38.36 16.44
N ASP A 88 -62.19 39.05 17.55
CA ASP A 88 -61.28 39.16 18.70
C ASP A 88 -60.87 37.78 19.25
N ALA A 89 -61.80 36.82 19.24
CA ALA A 89 -61.53 35.42 19.61
C ALA A 89 -60.60 34.73 18.60
N ASP A 90 -60.81 34.93 17.29
CA ASP A 90 -59.91 34.39 16.26
C ASP A 90 -58.49 34.98 16.40
N ARG A 91 -58.35 36.28 16.71
CA ARG A 91 -57.04 36.92 16.93
C ARG A 91 -56.33 36.42 18.19
N ALA A 92 -57.06 36.21 19.27
CA ALA A 92 -56.51 35.65 20.51
C ALA A 92 -56.00 34.21 20.26
N GLU A 93 -56.76 33.40 19.54
CA GLU A 93 -56.38 32.02 19.19
C GLU A 93 -55.17 31.98 18.24
N LEU A 94 -55.13 32.84 17.22
CA LEU A 94 -53.97 32.97 16.33
C LEU A 94 -52.72 33.41 17.09
N THR A 95 -52.85 34.36 18.02
CA THR A 95 -51.74 34.79 18.87
C THR A 95 -51.22 33.64 19.74
N ARG A 96 -52.12 32.82 20.29
CA ARG A 96 -51.78 31.62 21.08
C ARG A 96 -51.05 30.57 20.23
N LEU A 97 -51.55 30.27 19.03
CA LEU A 97 -50.92 29.30 18.14
C LEU A 97 -49.51 29.72 17.70
N LEU A 98 -49.30 31.01 17.42
CA LEU A 98 -48.05 31.51 16.84
C LEU A 98 -46.98 31.87 17.86
N ARG A 99 -47.37 32.30 19.08
CA ARG A 99 -46.42 32.82 20.09
C ARG A 99 -46.39 32.07 21.41
N ASP A 100 -47.44 31.32 21.73
CA ASP A 100 -47.52 30.56 22.96
C ASP A 100 -47.17 29.08 22.69
N ARG A 101 -47.52 28.21 23.65
CA ARG A 101 -47.33 26.77 23.59
C ARG A 101 -48.67 26.06 23.38
N PRO A 102 -49.17 25.97 22.14
CA PRO A 102 -50.51 25.49 21.88
C PRO A 102 -50.69 23.98 21.93
N HIS A 103 -49.62 23.20 21.87
CA HIS A 103 -49.68 21.75 21.77
C HIS A 103 -49.19 21.04 23.02
N GLU A 104 -49.97 20.07 23.47
CA GLU A 104 -49.59 19.18 24.55
C GLU A 104 -48.47 18.23 24.08
N LEU A 105 -47.32 18.30 24.73
CA LEU A 105 -46.13 17.48 24.49
C LEU A 105 -46.21 16.16 25.27
N ALA A 106 -46.49 16.23 26.57
CA ALA A 106 -46.50 15.07 27.46
C ALA A 106 -47.31 15.34 28.74
N ARG A 107 -47.84 14.27 29.33
CA ARG A 107 -48.39 14.26 30.71
C ARG A 107 -47.39 13.57 31.62
N VAL A 108 -46.88 14.29 32.60
CA VAL A 108 -45.92 13.77 33.57
C VAL A 108 -46.62 13.60 34.91
N PRO A 109 -46.61 12.41 35.54
CA PRO A 109 -47.21 12.23 36.85
C PRO A 109 -46.51 13.13 37.88
N ILE A 110 -47.29 13.92 38.62
CA ILE A 110 -46.76 14.74 39.71
C ILE A 110 -46.47 13.79 40.89
N PRO A 111 -45.28 13.80 41.51
CA PRO A 111 -44.99 12.99 42.69
C PRO A 111 -46.00 13.25 43.82
N LEU A 112 -46.39 12.22 44.58
CA LEU A 112 -47.39 12.33 45.67
C LEU A 112 -47.06 13.43 46.69
N SER A 113 -45.77 13.68 46.95
CA SER A 113 -45.28 14.74 47.84
C SER A 113 -45.57 16.17 47.34
N GLU A 114 -45.81 16.33 46.04
CA GLU A 114 -46.13 17.60 45.38
C GLU A 114 -47.62 17.71 45.01
N ARG A 115 -48.44 16.72 45.38
CA ARG A 115 -49.89 16.70 45.11
C ARG A 115 -50.66 17.37 46.24
N SER A 116 -51.69 18.14 45.90
CA SER A 116 -52.74 18.54 46.83
C SER A 116 -53.91 17.55 46.79
N LEU A 117 -54.67 17.43 47.88
CA LEU A 117 -55.76 16.46 48.03
C LEU A 117 -56.84 16.56 46.93
N THR A 118 -56.97 17.73 46.31
CA THR A 118 -57.90 18.00 45.20
C THR A 118 -57.19 18.50 43.93
N GLY A 119 -55.86 18.37 43.86
CA GLY A 119 -55.05 18.86 42.74
C GLY A 119 -54.91 17.84 41.60
N PRO A 120 -54.47 18.28 40.42
CA PRO A 120 -54.21 17.39 39.29
C PRO A 120 -53.09 16.41 39.63
N GLY A 121 -53.24 15.14 39.22
CA GLY A 121 -52.24 14.09 39.42
C GLY A 121 -51.10 14.09 38.38
N GLU A 122 -51.25 14.88 37.32
CA GLU A 122 -50.33 14.97 36.18
C GLU A 122 -50.10 16.43 35.79
N ARG A 123 -48.89 16.73 35.32
CA ARG A 123 -48.49 18.01 34.76
C ARG A 123 -48.44 17.88 33.25
N VAL A 124 -49.22 18.71 32.55
CA VAL A 124 -49.23 18.76 31.09
C VAL A 124 -48.15 19.74 30.62
N LEU A 125 -47.19 19.26 29.86
CA LEU A 125 -46.17 20.07 29.23
C LEU A 125 -46.68 20.51 27.86
N PHE A 126 -46.60 21.81 27.57
CA PHE A 126 -46.96 22.35 26.26
C PHE A 126 -45.72 22.81 25.50
N VAL A 127 -45.75 22.71 24.18
CA VAL A 127 -44.73 23.21 23.25
C VAL A 127 -45.33 24.11 22.18
N GLY A 128 -44.55 25.10 21.76
CA GLY A 128 -44.87 25.97 20.63
C GLY A 128 -43.90 25.85 19.47
N ILE A 129 -44.11 26.73 18.49
CA ILE A 129 -43.25 26.81 17.29
C ILE A 129 -41.81 27.13 17.70
N ALA A 130 -41.60 28.11 18.58
CA ALA A 130 -40.26 28.51 19.03
C ALA A 130 -39.51 27.38 19.73
N ASP A 131 -40.15 26.71 20.72
CA ASP A 131 -39.51 25.61 21.46
C ASP A 131 -39.12 24.44 20.55
N THR A 132 -39.96 24.14 19.56
CA THR A 132 -39.72 23.06 18.60
C THR A 132 -38.61 23.42 17.64
N LEU A 133 -38.61 24.64 17.09
CA LEU A 133 -37.52 25.12 16.23
C LEU A 133 -36.18 25.14 16.96
N ASP A 134 -36.13 25.59 18.22
CA ASP A 134 -34.89 25.64 18.99
C ASP A 134 -34.34 24.24 19.27
N ARG A 135 -35.21 23.27 19.61
CA ARG A 135 -34.82 21.86 19.78
C ARG A 135 -34.31 21.24 18.48
N MET A 136 -34.98 21.50 17.36
CA MET A 136 -34.53 21.02 16.04
C MET A 136 -33.18 21.63 15.67
N ARG A 137 -33.00 22.95 15.85
CA ARG A 137 -31.73 23.66 15.61
C ARG A 137 -30.58 23.14 16.47
N ALA A 138 -30.86 22.76 17.71
CA ALA A 138 -29.86 22.17 18.61
C ALA A 138 -29.49 20.72 18.21
N THR A 139 -30.46 19.95 17.69
CA THR A 139 -30.27 18.53 17.38
C THR A 139 -29.62 18.32 16.01
N PHE A 140 -29.98 19.15 15.03
CA PHE A 140 -29.59 19.00 13.63
C PHE A 140 -28.06 18.91 13.41
N PRO A 141 -27.22 19.80 13.97
CA PRO A 141 -25.76 19.74 13.73
C PRO A 141 -25.13 18.42 14.15
N HIS A 142 -25.62 17.80 15.24
CA HIS A 142 -25.10 16.52 15.73
C HIS A 142 -25.46 15.35 14.81
N ILE A 143 -26.64 15.39 14.19
CA ILE A 143 -27.04 14.38 13.20
C ILE A 143 -26.22 14.58 11.93
N ALA A 144 -26.14 15.82 11.44
CA ALA A 144 -25.37 16.16 10.24
C ALA A 144 -23.89 15.74 10.37
N GLU A 145 -23.21 16.14 11.45
CA GLU A 145 -21.80 15.79 11.71
C GLU A 145 -21.57 14.27 11.72
N PHE A 146 -22.49 13.51 12.30
CA PHE A 146 -22.41 12.06 12.30
C PHE A 146 -22.54 11.47 10.88
N LEU A 147 -23.50 11.96 10.10
CA LEU A 147 -23.72 11.50 8.73
C LEU A 147 -22.56 11.91 7.80
N ASP A 148 -21.99 13.09 7.99
CA ASP A 148 -20.78 13.57 7.30
C ASP A 148 -19.59 12.65 7.61
N ALA A 149 -19.39 12.26 8.88
CA ALA A 149 -18.32 11.35 9.25
C ALA A 149 -18.47 9.97 8.62
N VAL A 150 -19.70 9.46 8.54
CA VAL A 150 -20.03 8.20 7.85
C VAL A 150 -19.75 8.29 6.36
N ASP A 151 -20.22 9.36 5.71
CA ASP A 151 -20.00 9.59 4.28
C ASP A 151 -18.52 9.76 3.95
N ALA A 152 -17.79 10.58 4.71
CA ALA A 152 -16.38 10.84 4.48
C ALA A 152 -15.55 9.55 4.45
N ILE A 153 -15.81 8.62 5.37
CA ILE A 153 -15.13 7.32 5.40
C ILE A 153 -15.54 6.46 4.20
N ASN A 154 -16.84 6.31 3.95
CA ASN A 154 -17.32 5.46 2.86
C ASN A 154 -16.85 5.97 1.49
N SER A 155 -16.99 7.27 1.23
CA SER A 155 -16.52 7.93 0.01
C SER A 155 -15.01 7.80 -0.18
N ARG A 156 -14.22 7.86 0.90
CA ARG A 156 -12.76 7.63 0.86
C ARG A 156 -12.42 6.20 0.46
N VAL A 157 -13.09 5.20 1.04
CA VAL A 157 -12.88 3.78 0.70
C VAL A 157 -13.26 3.53 -0.76
N LEU A 158 -14.44 3.96 -1.20
CA LEU A 158 -14.90 3.72 -2.57
C LEU A 158 -13.98 4.41 -3.59
N SER A 159 -13.61 5.67 -3.35
CA SER A 159 -12.74 6.42 -4.27
C SER A 159 -11.34 5.84 -4.34
N GLY A 160 -10.77 5.42 -3.20
CA GLY A 160 -9.43 4.84 -3.16
C GLY A 160 -9.36 3.41 -3.72
N LEU A 161 -10.44 2.63 -3.60
CA LEU A 161 -10.50 1.25 -4.12
C LEU A 161 -10.88 1.17 -5.60
N ALA A 162 -11.58 2.16 -6.16
CA ALA A 162 -12.03 2.12 -7.56
C ALA A 162 -10.90 1.85 -8.58
N PRO A 163 -9.71 2.49 -8.49
CA PRO A 163 -8.60 2.15 -9.39
C PRO A 163 -8.10 0.72 -9.21
N LEU A 164 -8.11 0.20 -7.99
CA LEU A 164 -7.64 -1.16 -7.68
C LEU A 164 -8.61 -2.20 -8.23
N GLN A 165 -9.92 -1.97 -8.10
CA GLN A 165 -10.96 -2.81 -8.69
C GLN A 165 -10.82 -2.87 -10.22
N ALA A 166 -10.65 -1.74 -10.89
CA ALA A 166 -10.47 -1.71 -12.34
C ALA A 166 -9.22 -2.49 -12.82
N GLN A 167 -8.15 -2.49 -12.02
CA GLN A 167 -6.96 -3.30 -12.30
C GLN A 167 -7.22 -4.80 -12.05
N LEU A 168 -7.88 -5.15 -10.93
CA LEU A 168 -8.25 -6.53 -10.63
C LEU A 168 -9.17 -7.12 -11.71
N ASP A 169 -10.13 -6.36 -12.22
CA ASP A 169 -11.02 -6.80 -13.30
C ASP A 169 -10.24 -7.10 -14.60
N ARG A 170 -9.16 -6.34 -14.86
CA ARG A 170 -8.30 -6.56 -16.03
C ARG A 170 -7.49 -7.85 -15.93
N PHE A 171 -6.93 -8.16 -14.76
CA PHE A 171 -6.09 -9.35 -14.57
C PHE A 171 -6.89 -10.59 -14.19
N GLY A 172 -8.11 -10.40 -13.67
CA GLY A 172 -8.94 -11.44 -13.12
C GLY A 172 -8.29 -12.18 -11.94
N GLY A 173 -8.82 -13.34 -11.59
CA GLY A 173 -8.27 -14.22 -10.56
C GLY A 173 -7.10 -15.07 -11.05
N ALA A 174 -6.22 -14.54 -11.91
CA ALA A 174 -5.17 -15.30 -12.58
C ALA A 174 -4.15 -15.93 -11.61
N SER A 175 -3.93 -15.31 -10.46
CA SER A 175 -3.06 -15.84 -9.40
C SER A 175 -3.78 -15.93 -8.04
N PRO A 176 -3.28 -16.78 -7.12
CA PRO A 176 -3.76 -16.82 -5.75
C PRO A 176 -3.67 -15.46 -5.04
N GLU A 177 -2.61 -14.69 -5.33
CA GLU A 177 -2.38 -13.37 -4.75
C GLU A 177 -3.43 -12.36 -5.22
N LEU A 178 -3.73 -12.31 -6.52
CA LEU A 178 -4.82 -11.46 -7.04
C LEU A 178 -6.18 -11.82 -6.45
N ARG A 179 -6.45 -13.11 -6.22
CA ARG A 179 -7.68 -13.55 -5.54
C ARG A 179 -7.71 -13.12 -4.07
N ALA A 180 -6.58 -13.19 -3.37
CA ALA A 180 -6.46 -12.73 -2.00
C ALA A 180 -6.67 -11.21 -1.90
N ILE A 181 -6.05 -10.45 -2.80
CA ILE A 181 -6.24 -9.00 -2.93
C ILE A 181 -7.71 -8.66 -3.22
N GLY A 182 -8.35 -9.36 -4.18
CA GLY A 182 -9.77 -9.15 -4.48
C GLY A 182 -10.69 -9.44 -3.29
N ALA A 183 -10.38 -10.46 -2.50
CA ALA A 183 -11.11 -10.77 -1.27
C ALA A 183 -10.93 -9.68 -0.21
N GLU A 184 -9.71 -9.15 -0.04
CA GLU A 184 -9.41 -8.06 0.89
C GLU A 184 -10.11 -6.75 0.49
N VAL A 185 -10.11 -6.41 -0.80
CA VAL A 185 -10.85 -5.26 -1.34
C VAL A 185 -12.35 -5.42 -1.07
N SER A 186 -12.91 -6.59 -1.34
CA SER A 186 -14.33 -6.89 -1.09
C SER A 186 -14.68 -6.82 0.40
N GLU A 187 -13.80 -7.30 1.27
CA GLU A 187 -13.94 -7.18 2.72
C GLU A 187 -13.97 -5.72 3.17
N LEU A 188 -13.05 -4.91 2.66
CA LEU A 188 -12.96 -3.50 3.03
C LEU A 188 -14.21 -2.72 2.60
N VAL A 189 -14.73 -2.98 1.39
CA VAL A 189 -16.00 -2.40 0.92
C VAL A 189 -17.17 -2.85 1.80
N ARG A 190 -17.25 -4.14 2.14
CA ARG A 190 -18.34 -4.66 2.98
C ARG A 190 -18.30 -4.08 4.39
N ARG A 191 -17.12 -3.98 4.99
CA ARG A 191 -16.95 -3.36 6.31
C ARG A 191 -17.19 -1.85 6.27
N SER A 192 -16.75 -1.13 5.25
CA SER A 192 -17.02 0.32 5.15
C SER A 192 -18.51 0.63 4.98
N ALA A 193 -19.27 -0.28 4.35
CA ALA A 193 -20.71 -0.12 4.21
C ALA A 193 -21.48 -0.35 5.52
N THR A 194 -20.97 -1.21 6.41
CA THR A 194 -21.70 -1.65 7.63
C THR A 194 -21.14 -1.04 8.93
N ASP A 195 -19.85 -0.75 8.99
CA ASP A 195 -19.20 -0.14 10.16
C ASP A 195 -18.10 0.87 9.74
N PRO A 196 -18.44 1.95 9.03
CA PRO A 196 -17.47 2.96 8.59
C PRO A 196 -16.73 3.61 9.76
N LEU A 197 -17.41 3.88 10.88
CA LEU A 197 -16.81 4.56 12.03
C LEU A 197 -15.89 3.66 12.89
N ALA A 198 -15.73 2.39 12.53
CA ALA A 198 -14.68 1.54 13.08
C ALA A 198 -13.31 1.78 12.44
N PHE A 199 -13.23 2.62 11.39
CA PHE A 199 -11.99 2.98 10.73
C PHE A 199 -11.63 4.44 11.00
N THR A 200 -10.33 4.68 11.05
CA THR A 200 -9.75 6.02 10.88
C THR A 200 -9.35 6.26 9.43
N ALA A 201 -9.25 7.53 9.02
CA ALA A 201 -8.79 7.88 7.67
C ALA A 201 -7.38 7.35 7.36
N GLU A 202 -6.47 7.42 8.34
CA GLU A 202 -5.09 6.95 8.22
C GLU A 202 -5.01 5.42 8.05
N GLU A 203 -5.82 4.66 8.79
CA GLU A 203 -5.88 3.20 8.63
C GLU A 203 -6.40 2.80 7.25
N ILE A 204 -7.39 3.52 6.71
CA ILE A 204 -7.91 3.29 5.36
C ILE A 204 -6.83 3.55 4.32
N ASP A 205 -6.17 4.71 4.40
CA ASP A 205 -5.11 5.08 3.47
C ASP A 205 -3.98 4.06 3.48
N SER A 206 -3.54 3.66 4.68
CA SER A 206 -2.46 2.70 4.85
C SER A 206 -2.82 1.34 4.26
N ARG A 207 -4.05 0.87 4.47
CA ARG A 207 -4.54 -0.39 3.89
C ARG A 207 -4.64 -0.31 2.37
N ILE A 208 -5.22 0.76 1.83
CA ILE A 208 -5.35 0.96 0.38
C ILE A 208 -3.96 1.01 -0.26
N ALA A 209 -3.00 1.73 0.35
CA ALA A 209 -1.62 1.79 -0.13
C ALA A 209 -0.94 0.41 -0.12
N ALA A 210 -1.11 -0.37 0.95
CA ALA A 210 -0.55 -1.72 1.04
C ALA A 210 -1.14 -2.67 -0.01
N VAL A 211 -2.46 -2.59 -0.25
CA VAL A 211 -3.12 -3.37 -1.31
C VAL A 211 -2.64 -2.94 -2.70
N ALA A 212 -2.49 -1.62 -2.93
CA ALA A 212 -2.01 -1.09 -4.19
C ALA A 212 -0.56 -1.52 -4.50
N GLU A 213 0.32 -1.54 -3.48
CA GLU A 213 1.69 -2.03 -3.60
C GLU A 213 1.74 -3.49 -4.04
N ARG A 214 0.99 -4.35 -3.34
CA ARG A 214 0.91 -5.79 -3.66
C ARG A 214 0.34 -6.03 -5.06
N LEU A 215 -0.72 -5.32 -5.40
CA LEU A 215 -1.34 -5.41 -6.73
C LEU A 215 -0.37 -5.00 -7.83
N ARG A 216 0.41 -3.94 -7.62
CA ARG A 216 1.41 -3.50 -8.61
C ARG A 216 2.49 -4.56 -8.80
N GLY A 217 3.07 -5.08 -7.72
CA GLY A 217 4.11 -6.12 -7.80
C GLY A 217 3.62 -7.37 -8.54
N GLU A 218 2.40 -7.81 -8.23
CA GLU A 218 1.80 -8.97 -8.91
C GLU A 218 1.47 -8.67 -10.38
N SER A 219 1.03 -7.45 -10.69
CA SER A 219 0.76 -7.00 -12.06
C SER A 219 2.02 -6.95 -12.92
N GLU A 220 3.13 -6.47 -12.35
CA GLU A 220 4.45 -6.43 -12.98
C GLU A 220 4.97 -7.85 -13.26
N ALA A 221 4.88 -8.75 -12.28
CA ALA A 221 5.25 -10.16 -12.46
C ALA A 221 4.44 -10.83 -13.58
N LEU A 222 3.12 -10.62 -13.61
CA LEU A 222 2.28 -11.15 -14.69
C LEU A 222 2.58 -10.52 -16.05
N ALA A 223 2.98 -9.24 -16.09
CA ALA A 223 3.40 -8.58 -17.33
C ALA A 223 4.70 -9.17 -17.87
N GLU A 224 5.68 -9.46 -17.01
CA GLU A 224 6.92 -10.15 -17.39
C GLU A 224 6.63 -11.54 -17.96
N LEU A 225 5.79 -12.33 -17.29
CA LEU A 225 5.40 -13.66 -17.77
C LEU A 225 4.66 -13.60 -19.11
N ARG A 226 3.78 -12.61 -19.31
CA ARG A 226 3.12 -12.40 -20.61
C ARG A 226 4.11 -12.02 -21.70
N SER A 227 5.07 -11.15 -21.41
CA SER A 227 6.12 -10.77 -22.36
C SER A 227 6.96 -11.98 -22.80
N LEU A 228 7.27 -12.90 -21.87
CA LEU A 228 7.96 -14.16 -22.18
C LEU A 228 7.11 -15.07 -23.06
N VAL A 229 5.79 -15.15 -22.83
CA VAL A 229 4.86 -15.92 -23.67
C VAL A 229 4.79 -15.32 -25.08
N GLU A 230 4.63 -14.01 -25.19
CA GLU A 230 4.54 -13.28 -26.47
C GLU A 230 5.82 -13.44 -27.30
N ASN A 231 6.99 -13.51 -26.64
CA ASN A 231 8.30 -13.62 -27.28
C ASN A 231 8.98 -14.98 -27.02
N TRP A 232 8.20 -16.05 -26.90
CA TRP A 232 8.67 -17.35 -26.41
C TRP A 232 9.91 -17.89 -27.12
N ALA A 233 9.92 -17.89 -28.46
CA ALA A 233 11.04 -18.41 -29.23
C ALA A 233 12.34 -17.63 -28.98
N ALA A 234 12.26 -16.30 -28.90
CA ALA A 234 13.39 -15.45 -28.54
C ALA A 234 13.83 -15.69 -27.09
N ALA A 235 12.87 -15.85 -26.17
CA ALA A 235 13.16 -16.10 -24.77
C ALA A 235 13.90 -17.43 -24.55
N ILE A 236 13.53 -18.49 -25.27
CA ILE A 236 14.24 -19.78 -25.27
C ILE A 236 15.65 -19.63 -25.83
N ALA A 237 15.80 -18.96 -26.99
CA ALA A 237 17.10 -18.76 -27.62
C ALA A 237 18.08 -17.97 -26.73
N GLU A 238 17.61 -16.89 -26.11
CA GLU A 238 18.41 -16.09 -25.17
C GLU A 238 18.83 -16.92 -23.94
N THR A 239 17.94 -17.77 -23.43
CA THR A 239 18.26 -18.65 -22.29
C THR A 239 19.30 -19.70 -22.69
N GLY A 240 19.22 -20.22 -23.92
CA GLY A 240 20.23 -21.09 -24.50
C GLY A 240 21.60 -20.43 -24.58
N ALA A 241 21.66 -19.19 -25.07
CA ALA A 241 22.91 -18.42 -25.11
C ALA A 241 23.53 -18.21 -23.72
N ARG A 242 22.71 -17.90 -22.70
CA ARG A 242 23.19 -17.78 -21.31
C ARG A 242 23.75 -19.10 -20.74
N LEU A 243 23.19 -20.25 -21.14
CA LEU A 243 23.74 -21.57 -20.77
C LEU A 243 25.05 -21.88 -21.50
N ASP A 244 25.24 -21.37 -22.70
CA ASP A 244 26.52 -21.47 -23.41
C ASP A 244 27.58 -20.60 -22.74
N ASP A 245 27.22 -19.39 -22.30
CA ASP A 245 28.09 -18.52 -21.51
C ASP A 245 28.48 -19.18 -20.17
N LEU A 246 27.53 -19.82 -19.48
CA LEU A 246 27.79 -20.61 -18.27
C LEU A 246 28.81 -21.72 -18.54
N ARG A 247 28.61 -22.51 -19.59
CA ARG A 247 29.54 -23.58 -19.96
C ARG A 247 30.95 -23.03 -20.23
N ALA A 248 31.05 -21.96 -21.00
CA ALA A 248 32.33 -21.33 -21.31
C ALA A 248 33.02 -20.76 -20.06
N ALA A 249 32.27 -20.10 -19.16
CA ALA A 249 32.79 -19.60 -17.89
C ALA A 249 33.32 -20.73 -17.00
N ARG A 250 32.61 -21.86 -16.93
CA ARG A 250 33.07 -23.04 -16.19
C ARG A 250 34.33 -23.65 -16.79
N GLU A 251 34.41 -23.78 -18.11
CA GLU A 251 35.63 -24.27 -18.78
C GLU A 251 36.83 -23.39 -18.46
N ARG A 252 36.66 -22.05 -18.50
CA ARG A 252 37.71 -21.10 -18.10
C ARG A 252 38.07 -21.21 -16.62
N ALA A 253 37.09 -21.34 -15.73
CA ALA A 253 37.30 -21.51 -14.29
C ALA A 253 38.09 -22.78 -13.99
N LEU A 254 37.72 -23.91 -14.59
CA LEU A 254 38.42 -25.19 -14.44
C LEU A 254 39.86 -25.12 -14.95
N ALA A 255 40.07 -24.49 -16.12
CA ALA A 255 41.41 -24.30 -16.67
C ALA A 255 42.28 -23.39 -15.78
N ALA A 256 41.72 -22.27 -15.30
CA ALA A 256 42.41 -21.36 -14.39
C ALA A 256 42.76 -22.06 -13.06
N ARG A 257 41.84 -22.85 -12.52
CA ARG A 257 42.05 -23.63 -11.30
C ARG A 257 43.17 -24.64 -11.46
N ALA A 258 43.12 -25.47 -12.51
CA ALA A 258 44.16 -26.47 -12.77
C ALA A 258 45.55 -25.82 -12.92
N GLU A 259 45.63 -24.66 -13.56
CA GLU A 259 46.87 -23.91 -13.68
C GLU A 259 47.33 -23.32 -12.34
N ALA A 260 46.42 -22.77 -11.54
CA ALA A 260 46.71 -22.25 -10.21
C ALA A 260 47.21 -23.35 -9.27
N GLU A 261 46.53 -24.49 -9.19
CA GLU A 261 46.93 -25.64 -8.35
C GLU A 261 48.29 -26.20 -8.78
N ARG A 262 48.60 -26.20 -10.08
CA ARG A 262 49.90 -26.65 -10.60
C ARG A 262 51.03 -25.67 -10.30
N THR A 263 50.75 -24.38 -10.21
CA THR A 263 51.79 -23.33 -10.18
C THR A 263 51.92 -22.59 -8.87
N ILE A 264 50.90 -22.60 -8.02
CA ILE A 264 50.79 -21.84 -6.78
C ILE A 264 50.61 -22.81 -5.62
N HIS A 265 51.33 -22.57 -4.53
CA HIS A 265 51.08 -23.27 -3.29
C HIS A 265 49.92 -22.57 -2.60
N THR A 266 48.75 -23.20 -2.61
CA THR A 266 47.50 -22.66 -2.06
C THR A 266 46.74 -23.75 -1.30
N ALA A 267 45.84 -23.33 -0.43
CA ALA A 267 44.77 -24.20 0.06
C ALA A 267 43.90 -24.68 -1.12
N PRO A 268 43.18 -25.81 -0.98
CA PRO A 268 42.28 -26.31 -2.02
C PRO A 268 41.32 -25.22 -2.49
N ILE A 269 41.28 -24.99 -3.80
CA ILE A 269 40.36 -24.02 -4.39
C ILE A 269 38.94 -24.63 -4.36
N PRO A 270 37.89 -23.87 -3.97
CA PRO A 270 36.52 -24.37 -3.93
C PRO A 270 36.09 -25.07 -5.24
N VAL A 271 35.26 -26.10 -5.10
CA VAL A 271 34.70 -26.85 -6.22
C VAL A 271 33.19 -26.88 -6.10
N HIS A 272 32.52 -26.31 -7.08
CA HIS A 272 31.07 -26.29 -7.16
C HIS A 272 30.54 -27.35 -8.15
N PRO A 273 29.43 -28.05 -7.83
CA PRO A 273 28.82 -29.03 -8.73
C PRO A 273 28.51 -28.46 -10.11
N ASP A 274 28.56 -29.32 -11.15
CA ASP A 274 28.14 -28.93 -12.49
C ASP A 274 26.65 -29.14 -12.67
N VAL A 275 25.92 -28.04 -12.85
CA VAL A 275 24.47 -28.04 -13.12
C VAL A 275 24.16 -27.69 -14.58
N SER A 276 25.18 -27.39 -15.40
CA SER A 276 25.00 -26.80 -16.73
C SER A 276 24.25 -27.74 -17.68
N GLU A 277 24.59 -29.02 -17.64
CA GLU A 277 23.95 -30.04 -18.49
C GLU A 277 22.50 -30.30 -18.06
N ALA A 278 22.26 -30.39 -16.74
CA ALA A 278 20.91 -30.56 -16.21
C ALA A 278 19.99 -29.39 -16.61
N LEU A 279 20.49 -28.15 -16.49
CA LEU A 279 19.75 -26.95 -16.92
C LEU A 279 19.53 -26.91 -18.44
N ARG A 280 20.49 -27.38 -19.24
CA ARG A 280 20.33 -27.48 -20.71
C ARG A 280 19.27 -28.51 -21.10
N CYS A 281 19.30 -29.70 -20.51
CA CYS A 281 18.26 -30.71 -20.72
C CYS A 281 16.86 -30.18 -20.32
N GLU A 282 16.77 -29.42 -19.22
CA GLU A 282 15.51 -28.82 -18.78
C GLU A 282 14.97 -27.79 -19.78
N LEU A 283 15.84 -26.90 -20.30
CA LEU A 283 15.48 -25.93 -21.33
C LEU A 283 15.03 -26.62 -22.63
N GLU A 284 15.75 -27.66 -23.07
CA GLU A 284 15.41 -28.41 -24.27
C GLU A 284 14.08 -29.14 -24.13
N SER A 285 13.82 -29.75 -22.96
CA SER A 285 12.54 -30.37 -22.65
C SER A 285 11.39 -29.37 -22.70
N LEU A 286 11.59 -28.18 -22.11
CA LEU A 286 10.61 -27.10 -22.12
C LEU A 286 10.35 -26.58 -23.54
N ALA A 287 11.40 -26.36 -24.32
CA ALA A 287 11.32 -25.92 -25.71
C ALA A 287 10.61 -26.95 -26.61
N ALA A 288 10.94 -28.24 -26.46
CA ALA A 288 10.34 -29.31 -27.25
C ALA A 288 8.84 -29.46 -27.00
N ARG A 289 8.40 -29.33 -25.73
CA ARG A 289 6.99 -29.45 -25.32
C ARG A 289 6.08 -28.43 -26.01
N TYR A 290 6.57 -27.22 -26.25
CA TYR A 290 5.78 -26.12 -26.82
C TYR A 290 6.11 -25.83 -28.30
N ARG A 291 7.13 -26.47 -28.87
CA ARG A 291 7.39 -26.46 -30.32
C ARG A 291 6.38 -27.31 -31.10
N SER A 292 6.08 -28.51 -30.61
CA SER A 292 5.15 -29.46 -31.24
C SER A 292 3.70 -28.98 -31.28
N GLN A 293 3.30 -28.13 -30.34
CA GLN A 293 1.94 -27.56 -30.28
C GLN A 293 1.71 -26.45 -31.31
N SER A 294 2.77 -25.85 -31.87
CA SER A 294 2.66 -24.82 -32.91
C SER A 294 2.49 -25.40 -34.31
N GLU A 295 2.88 -26.65 -34.54
CA GLU A 295 2.82 -27.32 -35.86
C GLU A 295 1.50 -28.08 -36.08
N GLY A 296 0.71 -28.30 -35.02
CA GLY A 296 -0.49 -29.14 -35.00
C GLY A 296 -1.85 -28.46 -35.27
N GLY A 297 -1.89 -27.20 -35.71
CA GLY A 297 -3.10 -26.55 -36.23
C GLY A 297 -4.12 -26.03 -35.19
N GLU A 298 -4.06 -26.45 -33.93
CA GLU A 298 -4.68 -25.70 -32.82
C GLU A 298 -3.61 -24.79 -32.22
N ALA A 299 -3.86 -23.48 -32.19
CA ALA A 299 -2.91 -22.48 -31.68
C ALA A 299 -2.59 -22.75 -30.20
N GLY A 300 -1.58 -23.59 -29.95
CA GLY A 300 -1.06 -23.91 -28.63
C GLY A 300 -0.49 -22.66 -27.99
N THR A 301 -1.33 -21.93 -27.26
CA THR A 301 -0.92 -20.74 -26.52
C THR A 301 -0.03 -21.21 -25.37
N VAL A 302 1.22 -20.72 -25.33
CA VAL A 302 2.15 -21.04 -24.24
C VAL A 302 1.53 -20.57 -22.92
N PRO A 303 1.31 -21.47 -21.94
CA PRO A 303 0.69 -21.09 -20.69
C PRO A 303 1.67 -20.27 -19.83
N LEU A 304 1.13 -19.39 -18.97
CA LEU A 304 1.95 -18.60 -18.03
C LEU A 304 2.82 -19.49 -17.11
N THR A 305 2.39 -20.73 -16.84
CA THR A 305 3.17 -21.71 -16.07
C THR A 305 4.48 -22.10 -16.77
N ALA A 306 4.50 -22.13 -18.11
CA ALA A 306 5.71 -22.38 -18.88
C ALA A 306 6.68 -21.19 -18.84
N ALA A 307 6.15 -19.96 -18.91
CA ALA A 307 6.94 -18.75 -18.67
C ALA A 307 7.52 -18.73 -17.26
N GLY A 308 6.75 -19.14 -16.24
CA GLY A 308 7.25 -19.27 -14.87
C GLY A 308 8.41 -20.26 -14.76
N ALA A 309 8.31 -21.43 -15.41
CA ALA A 309 9.39 -22.41 -15.46
C ALA A 309 10.64 -21.87 -16.19
N LEU A 310 10.45 -21.13 -17.28
CA LEU A 310 11.56 -20.50 -18.01
C LEU A 310 12.26 -19.42 -17.17
N LEU A 311 11.49 -18.60 -16.45
CA LEU A 311 12.02 -17.56 -15.57
C LEU A 311 12.84 -18.18 -14.42
N ASP A 312 12.32 -19.22 -13.79
CA ASP A 312 13.04 -19.96 -12.75
C ASP A 312 14.35 -20.58 -13.28
N LEU A 313 14.32 -21.16 -14.49
CA LEU A 313 15.52 -21.67 -15.15
C LEU A 313 16.54 -20.55 -15.44
N ARG A 314 16.09 -19.38 -15.89
CA ARG A 314 16.95 -18.20 -16.10
C ARG A 314 17.62 -17.73 -14.81
N LEU A 315 16.88 -17.69 -13.70
CA LEU A 315 17.42 -17.33 -12.39
C LEU A 315 18.47 -18.33 -11.90
N ARG A 316 18.18 -19.64 -12.00
CA ARG A 316 19.15 -20.70 -11.66
C ARG A 316 20.40 -20.65 -12.54
N THR A 317 20.24 -20.35 -13.82
CA THR A 317 21.35 -20.18 -14.78
C THR A 317 22.22 -18.98 -14.41
N ALA A 318 21.62 -17.84 -14.05
CA ALA A 318 22.35 -16.64 -13.64
C ALA A 318 23.16 -16.89 -12.36
N ALA A 319 22.57 -17.50 -11.34
CA ALA A 319 23.27 -17.85 -10.09
C ALA A 319 24.44 -18.82 -10.32
N ALA A 320 24.28 -19.80 -11.21
CA ALA A 320 25.35 -20.72 -11.59
C ALA A 320 26.48 -20.00 -12.36
N LEU A 321 26.14 -19.04 -13.22
CA LEU A 321 27.11 -18.25 -13.97
C LEU A 321 27.90 -17.32 -13.05
N GLU A 322 27.26 -16.67 -12.09
CA GLU A 322 27.93 -15.86 -11.05
C GLU A 322 28.93 -16.71 -10.26
N THR A 323 28.52 -17.91 -9.86
CA THR A 323 29.40 -18.86 -9.14
C THR A 323 30.61 -19.23 -10.01
N ALA A 324 30.41 -19.64 -11.26
CA ALA A 324 31.49 -20.00 -12.18
C ALA A 324 32.44 -18.82 -12.45
N THR A 325 31.90 -17.60 -12.54
CA THR A 325 32.68 -16.37 -12.72
C THR A 325 33.53 -16.07 -11.49
N ALA A 326 32.97 -16.23 -10.28
CA ALA A 326 33.71 -16.06 -9.03
C ALA A 326 34.85 -17.08 -8.90
N ASP A 327 34.61 -18.33 -9.28
CA ASP A 327 35.63 -19.39 -9.31
C ASP A 327 36.78 -19.05 -10.28
N GLU A 328 36.44 -18.57 -11.48
CA GLU A 328 37.43 -18.12 -12.46
C GLU A 328 38.27 -16.96 -11.91
N GLN A 329 37.62 -15.95 -11.33
CA GLN A 329 38.28 -14.77 -10.79
C GLN A 329 39.22 -15.12 -9.63
N LEU A 330 38.81 -16.02 -8.73
CA LEU A 330 39.65 -16.48 -7.62
C LEU A 330 40.91 -17.17 -8.15
N ALA A 331 40.77 -18.13 -9.05
CA ALA A 331 41.90 -18.87 -9.60
C ALA A 331 42.83 -17.96 -10.42
N ARG A 332 42.26 -17.08 -11.24
CA ARG A 332 43.01 -16.10 -12.03
C ARG A 332 43.76 -15.11 -11.16
N GLY A 333 43.13 -14.62 -10.08
CA GLY A 333 43.74 -13.69 -9.14
C GLY A 333 45.03 -14.23 -8.49
N LEU A 334 45.10 -15.53 -8.21
CA LEU A 334 46.32 -16.18 -7.71
C LEU A 334 47.47 -16.15 -8.76
N LEU A 335 47.14 -16.42 -10.02
CA LEU A 335 48.09 -16.39 -11.13
C LEU A 335 48.56 -14.97 -11.43
N ASP A 336 47.64 -14.02 -11.42
CA ASP A 336 47.92 -12.60 -11.66
C ASP A 336 48.80 -12.05 -10.54
N ARG A 337 48.53 -12.43 -9.28
CA ARG A 337 49.38 -12.06 -8.14
C ARG A 337 50.81 -12.55 -8.30
N ARG A 338 51.02 -13.75 -8.83
CA ARG A 338 52.36 -14.24 -9.16
C ARG A 338 53.03 -13.36 -10.23
N THR A 339 52.30 -13.02 -11.27
CA THR A 339 52.78 -12.17 -12.38
C THR A 339 53.14 -10.77 -11.90
N GLU A 340 52.29 -10.18 -11.05
CA GLU A 340 52.53 -8.88 -10.40
C GLU A 340 53.82 -8.92 -9.55
N LEU A 341 53.99 -9.93 -8.70
CA LEU A 341 55.19 -10.07 -7.87
C LEU A 341 56.47 -10.21 -8.71
N ARG A 342 56.41 -10.91 -9.84
CA ARG A 342 57.52 -10.97 -10.81
C ARG A 342 57.85 -9.60 -11.39
N GLY A 343 56.82 -8.84 -11.80
CA GLY A 343 57.00 -7.49 -12.34
C GLY A 343 57.58 -6.52 -11.30
N ARG A 344 57.07 -6.57 -10.06
CA ARG A 344 57.58 -5.76 -8.94
C ARG A 344 59.03 -6.08 -8.63
N LEU A 345 59.41 -7.35 -8.57
CA LEU A 345 60.81 -7.74 -8.36
C LEU A 345 61.71 -7.18 -9.47
N ALA A 346 61.30 -7.33 -10.74
CA ALA A 346 62.05 -6.79 -11.88
C ALA A 346 62.22 -5.25 -11.81
N ALA A 347 61.17 -4.53 -11.40
CA ALA A 347 61.24 -3.09 -11.20
C ALA A 347 62.23 -2.70 -10.07
N TYR A 348 62.24 -3.44 -8.96
CA TYR A 348 63.20 -3.21 -7.89
C TYR A 348 64.63 -3.56 -8.29
N GLN A 349 64.83 -4.61 -9.11
CA GLN A 349 66.14 -4.93 -9.68
C GLN A 349 66.69 -3.79 -10.54
N ALA A 350 65.85 -3.22 -11.42
CA ALA A 350 66.21 -2.05 -12.22
C ALA A 350 66.53 -0.82 -11.35
N LYS A 351 65.76 -0.61 -10.27
CA LYS A 351 66.02 0.48 -9.30
C LYS A 351 67.36 0.29 -8.58
N ALA A 352 67.67 -0.93 -8.14
CA ALA A 352 68.95 -1.25 -7.48
C ALA A 352 70.15 -0.98 -8.40
N ALA A 353 70.04 -1.38 -9.68
CA ALA A 353 71.06 -1.10 -10.70
C ALA A 353 71.26 0.40 -10.92
N ARG A 354 70.16 1.16 -11.07
CA ARG A 354 70.21 2.63 -11.24
C ARG A 354 70.85 3.35 -10.05
N LEU A 355 70.65 2.84 -8.83
CA LEU A 355 71.23 3.39 -7.60
C LEU A 355 72.66 2.87 -7.33
N GLY A 356 73.20 1.99 -8.18
CA GLY A 356 74.55 1.44 -8.04
C GLY A 356 74.73 0.48 -6.86
N VAL A 357 73.64 0.03 -6.23
CA VAL A 357 73.68 -0.87 -5.06
C VAL A 357 73.44 -2.33 -5.43
N SER A 358 73.30 -2.65 -6.72
CA SER A 358 73.03 -4.02 -7.20
C SER A 358 74.09 -5.03 -6.83
N GLU A 359 75.35 -4.62 -6.69
CA GLU A 359 76.49 -5.47 -6.34
C GLU A 359 76.70 -5.65 -4.82
N ASP A 360 75.90 -4.98 -3.97
CA ASP A 360 76.01 -5.18 -2.53
C ASP A 360 75.63 -6.64 -2.16
N PRO A 361 76.46 -7.34 -1.36
CA PRO A 361 76.22 -8.75 -1.03
C PRO A 361 74.83 -9.02 -0.44
N ASP A 362 74.28 -8.09 0.35
CA ASP A 362 72.96 -8.25 0.98
C ASP A 362 71.83 -8.11 -0.05
N VAL A 363 71.97 -7.16 -0.98
CA VAL A 363 71.05 -6.95 -2.11
C VAL A 363 71.05 -8.16 -3.03
N LEU A 364 72.23 -8.70 -3.37
CA LEU A 364 72.37 -9.91 -4.19
C LEU A 364 71.79 -11.15 -3.51
N SER A 365 71.99 -11.29 -2.20
CA SER A 365 71.42 -12.40 -1.42
C SER A 365 69.89 -12.35 -1.40
N SER A 366 69.32 -11.19 -1.07
CA SER A 366 67.87 -10.99 -1.03
C SER A 366 67.23 -11.17 -2.42
N ASN A 367 67.88 -10.67 -3.48
CA ASN A 367 67.43 -10.89 -4.85
C ASN A 367 67.39 -12.39 -5.23
N ARG A 368 68.42 -13.16 -4.85
CA ARG A 368 68.49 -14.60 -5.10
C ARG A 368 67.36 -15.35 -4.38
N ILE A 369 67.07 -14.97 -3.13
CA ILE A 369 65.95 -15.56 -2.37
C ILE A 369 64.61 -15.28 -3.06
N ALA A 370 64.31 -14.00 -3.37
CA ALA A 370 63.06 -13.62 -4.00
C ALA A 370 62.89 -14.27 -5.40
N SER A 371 63.94 -14.26 -6.22
CA SER A 371 63.94 -14.89 -7.55
C SER A 371 63.79 -16.42 -7.46
N GLY A 372 64.48 -17.05 -6.50
CA GLY A 372 64.43 -18.49 -6.27
C GLY A 372 63.07 -18.97 -5.76
N LEU A 373 62.38 -18.18 -4.93
CA LEU A 373 61.01 -18.48 -4.50
C LEU A 373 60.02 -18.35 -5.67
N LEU A 374 60.15 -17.32 -6.51
CA LEU A 374 59.29 -17.10 -7.69
C LEU A 374 59.44 -18.17 -8.79
N SER A 375 60.62 -18.78 -8.90
CA SER A 375 60.89 -19.83 -9.88
C SER A 375 60.34 -21.20 -9.47
N ARG A 376 59.96 -21.40 -8.20
CA ARG A 376 59.39 -22.68 -7.73
C ARG A 376 58.02 -22.96 -8.36
N ARG A 377 57.71 -24.26 -8.47
CA ARG A 377 56.38 -24.77 -8.82
C ARG A 377 56.09 -25.97 -7.92
N PRO A 378 55.13 -25.89 -6.99
CA PRO A 378 54.25 -24.74 -6.72
C PRO A 378 54.98 -23.56 -6.00
N CYS A 379 54.57 -22.32 -6.31
CA CYS A 379 55.11 -21.07 -5.76
C CYS A 379 54.32 -20.61 -4.54
N ASP A 380 54.98 -20.42 -3.39
CA ASP A 380 54.36 -19.84 -2.20
C ASP A 380 54.28 -18.31 -2.33
N LEU A 381 53.08 -17.80 -2.62
CA LEU A 381 52.83 -16.37 -2.80
C LEU A 381 53.09 -15.55 -1.53
N ALA A 382 52.83 -16.11 -0.35
CA ALA A 382 53.03 -15.43 0.92
C ALA A 382 54.53 -15.31 1.24
N ALA A 383 55.31 -16.36 0.99
CA ALA A 383 56.75 -16.32 1.09
C ALA A 383 57.38 -15.33 0.09
N VAL A 384 56.93 -15.35 -1.17
CA VAL A 384 57.44 -14.41 -2.19
C VAL A 384 57.10 -12.96 -1.84
N THR A 385 55.88 -12.68 -1.39
CA THR A 385 55.47 -11.31 -1.04
C THR A 385 56.38 -10.72 0.04
N ARG A 386 56.73 -11.51 1.06
CA ARG A 386 57.70 -11.12 2.09
C ARG A 386 59.09 -10.89 1.51
N ALA A 387 59.60 -11.85 0.73
CA ALA A 387 60.94 -11.74 0.14
C ALA A 387 61.10 -10.52 -0.79
N VAL A 388 60.06 -10.16 -1.55
CA VAL A 388 60.06 -8.95 -2.40
C VAL A 388 60.03 -7.67 -1.56
N ALA A 389 59.30 -7.65 -0.44
CA ALA A 389 59.30 -6.52 0.48
C ALA A 389 60.67 -6.35 1.18
N ASP A 390 61.28 -7.45 1.64
CA ASP A 390 62.61 -7.47 2.24
C ASP A 390 63.66 -6.95 1.23
N TYR A 391 63.57 -7.37 -0.03
CA TYR A 391 64.43 -6.88 -1.10
C TYR A 391 64.32 -5.37 -1.31
N GLN A 392 63.08 -4.84 -1.35
CA GLN A 392 62.84 -3.40 -1.45
C GLN A 392 63.46 -2.65 -0.27
N GLN A 393 63.29 -3.15 0.96
CA GLN A 393 63.79 -2.51 2.18
C GLN A 393 65.32 -2.45 2.18
N ILE A 394 66.01 -3.54 1.83
CA ILE A 394 67.48 -3.58 1.75
C ILE A 394 68.01 -2.59 0.71
N ILE A 395 67.34 -2.43 -0.45
CA ILE A 395 67.73 -1.41 -1.45
C ILE A 395 67.66 0.01 -0.85
N VAL A 396 66.59 0.33 -0.12
CA VAL A 396 66.42 1.65 0.51
C VAL A 396 67.51 1.89 1.56
N GLU A 397 67.78 0.91 2.42
CA GLU A 397 68.80 1.04 3.47
C GLU A 397 70.21 1.21 2.92
N LYS A 398 70.56 0.48 1.85
CA LYS A 398 71.89 0.54 1.24
C LYS A 398 72.09 1.77 0.36
N SER A 399 71.04 2.24 -0.33
CA SER A 399 71.12 3.48 -1.10
C SER A 399 71.21 4.72 -0.20
N GLY A 400 70.53 4.73 0.95
CA GLY A 400 70.58 5.83 1.92
C GLY A 400 71.90 5.97 2.70
N ARG A 401 72.75 4.93 2.73
CA ARG A 401 74.10 4.98 3.33
C ARG A 401 75.21 5.43 2.36
N ARG A 402 74.90 5.55 1.06
CA ARG A 402 75.86 5.93 0.01
C ARG A 402 75.66 7.35 -0.54
N GLY A 403 74.55 8.01 -0.19
CA GLY A 403 74.39 9.46 -0.32
C GLY A 403 74.90 10.14 0.93
#